data_AF-A0A538RTA0-F1
#
_entry.id   AF-A0A538RTA0-F1
#
_cell.length_a   1.000
_cell.length_b   1.000
_cell.length_c   1.000
_cell.angle_alpha   90.00
_cell.angle_beta   90.00
_cell.angle_gamma   90.00
#
_symmetry.space_group_name_H-M   'P 1'
#
loop_
_entity.id
_entity.type
_entity.pdbx_description
1 polymer ?
#
loop_
_entity_poly.entity_id
_entity_poly.type
_entity_poly.pdbx_seq_one_letter_code
_entity_poly.pdbx_strand_id
1 'polypeptide(L)' 'MRLPTVSVVVKALVRKRWVTKRRSVKDDRVVVLSLCRWGDTLALKIEKRVQQVNATLAKQDRRTLGMISKDSRA' A
#
# COMPACT_ATOMS: atom_id res chain seq x y z
N MET A 1 -8.42 13.57 -16.55
CA MET A 1 -8.97 13.16 -15.24
C MET A 1 -8.25 13.93 -14.14
N ARG A 2 -8.96 14.48 -13.14
CA ARG A 2 -8.32 15.18 -12.01
C ARG A 2 -7.92 14.18 -10.93
N LEU A 3 -6.65 14.18 -10.54
CA LEU A 3 -6.18 13.36 -9.42
C LEU A 3 -6.81 13.87 -8.12
N PRO A 4 -7.31 12.96 -7.26
CA PRO A 4 -7.86 13.37 -5.98
C PRO A 4 -6.76 13.98 -5.12
N THR A 5 -7.08 15.08 -4.44
CA THR A 5 -6.14 15.70 -3.49
C THR A 5 -5.98 14.82 -2.26
N VAL A 6 -4.83 14.93 -1.58
CA VAL A 6 -4.56 14.19 -0.33
C VAL A 6 -5.69 14.40 0.69
N SER A 7 -6.23 15.62 0.78
CA SER A 7 -7.37 15.94 1.66
C SER A 7 -8.63 15.11 1.35
N VAL A 8 -8.95 14.91 0.06
CA VAL A 8 -10.11 14.10 -0.35
C VAL A 8 -9.88 12.63 -0.02
N VAL A 9 -8.67 12.12 -0.28
CA VAL A 9 -8.31 10.72 0.03
C VAL A 9 -8.38 10.47 1.54
N VAL A 10 -7.78 11.36 2.35
CA VAL A 10 -7.80 11.25 3.81
C VAL A 10 -9.23 11.27 4.36
N LYS A 11 -10.10 12.15 3.84
CA LYS A 11 -11.53 12.15 4.22
C LYS A 11 -12.20 10.81 3.94
N ALA A 12 -11.91 10.18 2.79
CA ALA A 12 -12.45 8.86 2.46
C ALA A 12 -11.92 7.76 3.40
N LEU A 13 -10.62 7.77 3.70
CA LEU A 13 -9.98 6.80 4.61
C LEU A 13 -10.52 6.91 6.04
N VAL A 14 -10.80 8.14 6.51
CA VAL A 14 -11.42 8.38 7.81
C VAL A 14 -12.86 7.87 7.84
N ARG A 15 -13.66 8.16 6.80
CA ARG A 15 -15.05 7.66 6.67
C ARG A 15 -15.13 6.13 6.70
N LYS A 16 -14.15 5.46 6.08
CA LYS A 16 -14.03 3.99 6.10
C LYS A 16 -13.46 3.42 7.40
N ARG A 17 -13.13 4.28 8.38
CA ARG A 17 -12.50 3.91 9.66
C ARG A 17 -11.16 3.19 9.50
N TRP A 18 -10.45 3.43 8.41
CA TRP A 18 -9.11 2.89 8.19
C TRP A 18 -8.04 3.75 8.86
N VAL A 19 -8.28 5.06 8.91
CA VAL A 19 -7.38 6.04 9.52
C VAL A 19 -8.17 6.90 10.51
N THR A 20 -7.53 7.28 11.61
CA THR A 20 -7.98 8.34 12.50
C THR A 20 -7.21 9.62 12.21
N LYS A 21 -7.93 10.74 12.22
CA LYS A 21 -7.37 12.07 12.01
C LYS A 21 -7.45 12.86 13.30
N ARG A 22 -6.31 13.37 13.77
CA ARG A 22 -6.22 14.28 14.92
C ARG A 22 -5.44 15.54 14.53
N ARG A 23 -5.79 16.68 15.13
CA ARG A 23 -4.93 17.88 15.02
C ARG A 23 -3.82 17.75 16.05
N SER A 24 -2.62 18.21 15.72
CA SER A 24 -1.54 18.29 16.69
C SER A 24 -1.90 19.31 17.77
N VAL A 25 -1.53 19.00 19.01
CA VAL A 25 -1.72 19.90 20.16
C VAL A 25 -0.68 21.03 20.14
N LYS A 26 0.48 20.79 19.53
CA LYS A 26 1.59 21.76 19.46
C LYS A 26 1.47 22.75 18.29
N ASP A 27 0.76 22.36 17.23
CA ASP A 27 0.62 23.15 16.01
C ASP A 27 -0.72 22.81 15.35
N ASP A 28 -1.61 23.79 15.22
CA ASP A 28 -2.96 23.60 14.69
C ASP A 28 -3.00 23.37 13.17
N ARG A 29 -1.90 23.71 12.47
CA ARG A 29 -1.72 23.48 11.03
C ARG A 29 -1.35 22.03 10.73
N VAL A 30 -0.83 21.30 11.73
CA VAL A 30 -0.39 19.92 11.56
C VAL A 30 -1.53 18.95 11.83
N VAL A 31 -1.77 18.07 10.86
CA VAL A 31 -2.72 16.96 10.97
C VAL A 31 -1.94 15.67 11.15
N VAL A 32 -2.19 14.98 12.26
CA VAL A 32 -1.66 13.66 12.55
C VAL A 32 -2.66 12.60 12.09
N LEU A 33 -2.18 11.64 11.32
CA LEU A 33 -2.94 10.50 10.84
C LEU A 33 -2.39 9.23 11.48
N SER A 34 -3.28 8.39 12.01
CA SER A 34 -2.90 7.11 12.61
C SER A 34 -3.80 6.01 12.09
N LEU A 35 -3.24 4.86 11.74
CA LEU A 35 -4.04 3.71 11.31
C LEU A 35 -4.90 3.20 12.47
N CYS A 36 -6.14 2.86 12.15
CA CYS A 36 -6.96 2.04 13.05
C CYS A 36 -6.50 0.58 12.95
N ARG A 37 -6.86 -0.26 13.93
CA ARG A 37 -6.57 -1.72 13.91
C ARG A 37 -6.98 -2.40 12.59
N TRP A 38 -8.14 -2.02 12.05
CA TRP A 38 -8.62 -2.50 10.74
C TRP A 38 -7.79 -1.95 9.57
N GLY A 39 -7.40 -0.69 9.62
CA GLY A 39 -6.53 -0.08 8.61
C GLY A 39 -5.14 -0.70 8.60
N ASP A 40 -4.60 -1.04 9.77
CA ASP A 40 -3.32 -1.72 9.92
C ASP A 40 -3.35 -3.13 9.32
N THR A 41 -4.40 -3.90 9.64
CA THR A 41 -4.63 -5.23 9.03
C THR A 41 -4.75 -5.14 7.50
N LEU A 42 -5.42 -4.10 6.99
CA LEU A 42 -5.55 -3.88 5.55
C LEU A 42 -4.22 -3.49 4.91
N ALA A 43 -3.44 -2.63 5.53
CA ALA A 43 -2.11 -2.23 5.07
C ALA A 43 -1.20 -3.45 4.92
N LEU A 44 -1.17 -4.33 5.91
CA LEU A 44 -0.40 -5.59 5.85
C LEU A 44 -0.83 -6.51 4.70
N LYS A 45 -2.15 -6.60 4.42
CA LYS A 45 -2.66 -7.39 3.28
C LYS A 45 -2.24 -6.79 1.94
N ILE A 46 -2.30 -5.47 1.82
CA ILE A 46 -1.88 -4.75 0.61
C ILE A 46 -0.38 -4.97 0.39
N GLU A 47 0.43 -4.81 1.43
CA GLU A 47 1.88 -5.00 1.35
C GLU A 47 2.25 -6.42 0.88
N LYS A 48 1.65 -7.45 1.48
CA LYS A 48 1.83 -8.84 1.05
C LYS A 48 1.47 -9.04 -0.42
N ARG A 49 0.37 -8.42 -0.88
CA ARG A 49 -0.06 -8.54 -2.28
C ARG A 49 0.89 -7.81 -3.23
N VAL A 50 1.40 -6.65 -2.84
CA VAL A 50 2.41 -5.90 -3.62
C VAL A 50 3.69 -6.74 -3.75
N GLN A 51 4.16 -7.36 -2.66
CA GLN A 51 5.31 -8.26 -2.70
C GLN A 51 5.10 -9.43 -3.66
N GLN A 52 3.91 -10.05 -3.64
CA GLN A 52 3.56 -11.15 -4.57
C GLN A 52 3.55 -10.70 -6.03
N VAL A 53 2.97 -9.53 -6.32
CA VAL A 53 2.95 -8.96 -7.67
C VAL A 53 4.38 -8.67 -8.14
N ASN A 54 5.21 -8.03 -7.30
CA ASN A 54 6.60 -7.74 -7.64
C ASN A 54 7.42 -9.01 -7.88
N ALA A 55 7.22 -10.06 -7.07
CA ALA A 55 7.88 -11.35 -7.29
C ALA A 55 7.42 -12.02 -8.61
N THR A 56 6.14 -11.87 -8.95
CA THR A 56 5.58 -12.40 -10.21
C THR A 56 6.15 -11.66 -11.41
N LEU A 57 6.22 -10.33 -11.34
CA LEU A 57 6.83 -9.48 -12.37
C LEU A 57 8.31 -9.81 -12.54
N ALA A 58 9.08 -9.92 -11.44
CA ALA A 58 10.48 -10.30 -11.51
C ALA A 58 10.69 -11.70 -12.13
N LYS A 59 9.77 -12.65 -11.90
CA LYS A 59 9.79 -13.96 -12.56
C LYS A 59 9.46 -13.87 -14.04
N GLN A 60 8.51 -13.01 -14.42
CA GLN A 60 8.20 -12.74 -15.83
C GLN A 60 9.39 -12.09 -16.54
N ASP A 61 10.00 -11.05 -15.96
CA ASP A 61 11.17 -10.38 -16.53
C ASP A 61 12.33 -11.35 -16.75
N ARG A 62 12.62 -12.24 -15.78
CA ARG A 62 13.63 -13.30 -15.95
C ARG A 62 13.31 -14.25 -17.10
N ARG A 63 12.04 -14.62 -17.29
CA ARG A 63 11.61 -15.44 -18.43
C ARG A 63 11.73 -14.69 -19.76
N THR A 64 11.36 -13.41 -19.80
CA THR A 64 11.49 -12.55 -20.98
C THR A 64 12.94 -12.35 -21.40
N LEU A 65 13.87 -12.32 -20.44
CA LEU A 65 15.32 -12.25 -20.68
C LEU A 65 15.96 -13.62 -21.05
N GLY A 66 15.16 -14.66 -21.30
CA GLY A 66 15.66 -15.98 -21.69
C GLY A 66 16.36 -16.77 -20.56
N MET A 67 16.31 -16.26 -19.32
CA MET A 67 16.83 -16.97 -18.15
C MET A 67 15.80 -18.00 -17.68
N ILE A 68 15.76 -19.16 -18.34
CA ILE A 68 14.97 -20.32 -17.89
C ILE A 68 15.59 -20.79 -16.57
N SER A 69 14.80 -20.80 -15.48
CA SER A 69 15.28 -21.30 -14.19
C SER A 69 15.60 -22.78 -14.30
N LYS A 70 16.77 -23.15 -13.80
CA LYS A 70 17.36 -24.49 -13.82
C LYS A 70 16.70 -25.44 -12.81
N ASP A 71 15.38 -25.45 -12.73
CA ASP A 71 14.61 -26.36 -11.84
C ASP A 71 13.97 -27.52 -12.60
N SER A 72 14.28 -27.69 -13.88
CA SER A 72 13.86 -28.85 -14.67
C SER A 72 15.01 -29.85 -14.81
N ARG A 73 15.27 -30.62 -13.74
CA ARG A 73 15.91 -31.95 -13.75
C ARG A 73 15.62 -32.63 -12.42
N ALA A 74 14.49 -33.31 -12.35
CA ALA A 74 14.25 -34.42 -11.45
C ALA A 74 13.90 -35.63 -12.34
#